data_AF-A0A6V7LHX8-F1
#
_entry.id   AF-A0A6V7LHX8-F1
#
_cell.length_a   1.000
_cell.length_b   1.000
_cell.length_c   1.000
_cell.angle_alpha   90.00
_cell.angle_beta   90.00
_cell.angle_gamma   90.00
#
_symmetry.space_group_name_H-M   'P 1'
#
loop_
_entity.id
_entity.type
_entity.pdbx_description
1 polymer ?
#
loop_
_entity_poly.entity_id
_entity_poly.type
_entity_poly.pdbx_seq_one_letter_code
_entity_poly.pdbx_strand_id
1 'polypeptide(L)'
;ENSILTCTNCNFWCSTNKSMEHHLMSIEHSETVAMMNGSVPIIIRRQRLLTCDTCTRSFRYNLQLRIHSRESNHPLSTTANDDYQSRISCCECNQVFRSLVALQRHQLTSHRSEMAKGQTTQAPYFCSFCSINFVTAQDAVQHRRTASHKQIVKETKFQGVDENLLQRNCEHCGERLKNLRKLKAHLLQHHYDLCHK
;
A
#
# COMPACT_ATOMS: atom_id res chain seq x y z
N GLU A 1 29.25 1.46 -2.44
CA GLU A 1 27.77 1.54 -2.54
C GLU A 1 27.22 0.27 -3.18
N ASN A 2 26.58 -0.61 -2.41
CA ASN A 2 26.09 -1.92 -2.88
C ASN A 2 24.76 -1.79 -3.66
N SER A 3 24.81 -1.26 -4.88
CA SER A 3 23.64 -1.14 -5.76
C SER A 3 23.82 -1.92 -7.05
N ILE A 4 22.76 -2.58 -7.51
CA ILE A 4 22.71 -3.30 -8.79
C ILE A 4 21.75 -2.59 -9.75
N LEU A 5 22.04 -2.68 -11.04
CA LEU A 5 21.17 -2.20 -12.10
C LEU A 5 20.24 -3.32 -12.54
N THR A 6 19.01 -2.98 -12.87
CA THR A 6 18.05 -3.93 -13.45
C THR A 6 17.25 -3.33 -14.59
N CYS A 7 17.10 -4.09 -15.66
CA CYS A 7 16.19 -3.81 -16.76
C CYS A 7 14.84 -4.45 -16.41
N THR A 8 13.79 -3.65 -16.22
CA THR A 8 12.48 -4.18 -15.81
C THR A 8 11.79 -4.97 -16.91
N ASN A 9 12.12 -4.68 -18.17
CA ASN A 9 11.49 -5.28 -19.34
C ASN A 9 11.97 -6.74 -19.53
N CYS A 10 13.25 -6.98 -19.29
CA CYS A 10 13.86 -8.30 -19.42
C CYS A 10 14.11 -9.00 -18.08
N ASN A 11 13.85 -8.31 -16.96
CA ASN A 11 14.24 -8.74 -15.61
C ASN A 11 15.73 -9.11 -15.52
N PHE A 12 16.58 -8.41 -16.28
CA PHE A 12 18.04 -8.60 -16.31
C PHE A 12 18.70 -7.80 -15.18
N TRP A 13 19.77 -8.31 -14.60
CA TRP A 13 20.46 -7.70 -13.45
C TRP A 13 21.97 -7.68 -13.66
N CYS A 14 22.61 -6.56 -13.35
CA CYS A 14 24.07 -6.46 -13.37
C CYS A 14 24.60 -5.44 -12.35
N SER A 15 25.90 -5.48 -12.07
CA SER A 15 26.56 -4.56 -11.14
C SER A 15 27.21 -3.35 -11.81
N THR A 16 27.34 -3.36 -13.14
CA THR A 16 28.08 -2.34 -13.89
C THR A 16 27.27 -1.78 -15.05
N ASN A 17 27.48 -0.50 -15.35
CA ASN A 17 26.84 0.15 -16.51
C ASN A 17 27.24 -0.54 -17.82
N LYS A 18 28.51 -0.95 -17.98
CA LYS A 18 29.01 -1.65 -19.18
C LYS A 18 28.25 -2.95 -19.45
N SER A 19 27.95 -3.73 -18.40
CA SER A 19 27.17 -4.95 -18.55
C SER A 19 25.71 -4.66 -18.91
N MET A 20 25.14 -3.56 -18.42
CA MET A 20 23.79 -3.14 -18.80
C MET A 20 23.75 -2.67 -20.26
N GLU A 21 24.74 -1.89 -20.69
CA GLU A 21 24.88 -1.44 -22.07
C GLU A 21 24.96 -2.62 -23.05
N HIS A 22 25.80 -3.61 -22.76
CA HIS A 22 25.87 -4.83 -23.56
C HIS A 22 24.53 -5.59 -23.59
N HIS A 23 23.78 -5.61 -22.47
CA HIS A 23 22.44 -6.18 -22.44
C HIS A 23 21.46 -5.41 -23.33
N LEU A 24 21.46 -4.08 -23.30
CA LEU A 24 20.54 -3.26 -24.12
C LEU A 24 20.81 -3.40 -25.61
N MET A 25 22.07 -3.66 -25.99
CA MET A 25 22.47 -3.90 -27.38
C MET A 25 22.31 -5.36 -27.82
N SER A 26 21.90 -6.26 -26.92
CA SER A 26 21.76 -7.68 -27.26
C SER A 26 20.49 -7.94 -28.08
N ILE A 27 20.56 -8.94 -28.94
CA ILE A 27 19.42 -9.41 -29.74
C ILE A 27 18.27 -9.83 -28.83
N GLU A 28 18.58 -10.53 -27.73
CA GLU A 28 17.59 -10.98 -26.74
C GLU A 28 16.78 -9.81 -26.15
N HIS A 29 17.45 -8.68 -25.84
CA HIS A 29 16.76 -7.49 -25.35
C HIS A 29 15.89 -6.87 -26.44
N SER A 30 16.44 -6.73 -27.66
CA SER A 30 15.72 -6.15 -28.80
C SER A 30 14.46 -6.94 -29.14
N GLU A 31 14.50 -8.27 -29.16
CA GLU A 31 13.33 -9.12 -29.40
C GLU A 31 12.29 -8.95 -28.30
N THR A 32 12.72 -8.93 -27.04
CA THR A 32 11.82 -8.72 -25.89
C THR A 32 11.12 -7.38 -25.96
N VAL A 33 11.82 -6.31 -26.34
CA VAL A 33 11.25 -4.96 -26.46
C VAL A 33 10.40 -4.80 -27.72
N ALA A 34 10.76 -5.43 -28.84
CA ALA A 34 9.96 -5.41 -30.06
C ALA A 34 8.57 -6.05 -29.89
N MET A 35 8.45 -7.00 -28.96
CA MET A 35 7.17 -7.58 -28.56
C MET A 35 6.32 -6.66 -27.66
N MET A 36 6.91 -5.60 -27.09
CA MET A 36 6.18 -4.61 -26.31
C MET A 36 5.64 -3.53 -27.23
N ASN A 37 4.39 -3.09 -27.03
CA ASN A 37 3.82 -1.98 -27.77
C ASN A 37 4.78 -0.78 -27.73
N GLY A 38 5.13 -0.22 -28.90
CA GLY A 38 6.26 0.72 -29.10
C GLY A 38 6.22 2.05 -28.33
N SER A 39 5.26 2.23 -27.42
CA SER A 39 5.14 3.36 -26.50
C SER A 39 5.58 3.01 -25.06
N VAL A 40 6.04 1.79 -24.79
CA VAL A 40 6.53 1.39 -23.46
C VAL A 40 8.01 1.76 -23.32
N PRO A 41 8.38 2.68 -22.40
CA PRO A 41 9.78 3.02 -22.20
C PRO A 41 10.56 1.83 -21.63
N ILE A 42 11.82 1.70 -22.03
CA ILE A 42 12.77 0.78 -21.37
C ILE A 42 13.16 1.41 -20.04
N ILE A 43 12.82 0.74 -18.93
CA ILE A 43 13.08 1.27 -17.59
C ILE A 43 14.25 0.51 -16.96
N ILE A 44 15.31 1.25 -16.68
CA ILE A 44 16.48 0.77 -15.93
C ILE A 44 16.38 1.32 -14.51
N ARG A 45 16.39 0.44 -13.52
CA ARG A 45 16.33 0.82 -12.10
C ARG A 45 17.67 0.53 -11.43
N ARG A 46 18.12 1.48 -10.61
CA ARG A 46 19.22 1.25 -9.66
C ARG A 46 18.61 0.76 -8.35
N GLN A 47 18.78 -0.53 -8.05
CA GLN A 47 18.25 -1.15 -6.85
C GLN A 47 19.35 -1.26 -5.79
N ARG A 48 19.10 -0.69 -4.62
CA ARG A 48 19.97 -0.85 -3.44
C ARG A 48 19.76 -2.24 -2.84
N LEU A 49 20.86 -2.94 -2.57
CA LEU A 49 20.80 -4.23 -1.87
C LEU A 49 20.50 -4.02 -0.38
N LEU A 50 19.81 -5.01 0.19
CA LEU A 50 19.46 -5.08 1.60
C LEU A 50 20.55 -5.83 2.34
N THR A 51 21.19 -5.20 3.32
CA THR A 51 22.27 -5.81 4.10
C THR A 51 21.73 -6.46 5.37
N CYS A 52 22.38 -7.51 5.84
CA CYS A 52 22.16 -8.00 7.20
C CYS A 52 22.87 -7.08 8.20
N ASP A 53 22.26 -6.80 9.35
CA ASP A 53 22.86 -5.93 10.36
C ASP A 53 23.99 -6.63 11.14
N THR A 54 24.03 -7.96 11.12
CA THR A 54 24.99 -8.79 11.86
C THR A 54 26.12 -9.32 10.96
N CYS A 55 25.94 -9.36 9.64
CA CYS A 55 26.96 -9.86 8.73
C CYS A 55 27.04 -9.06 7.43
N THR A 56 28.10 -9.24 6.65
CA THR A 56 28.35 -8.48 5.41
C THR A 56 27.51 -8.95 4.21
N ARG A 57 26.62 -9.95 4.39
CA ARG A 57 25.80 -10.48 3.30
C ARG A 57 24.74 -9.47 2.88
N SER A 58 24.53 -9.40 1.56
CA SER A 58 23.58 -8.50 0.92
C SER A 58 22.57 -9.28 0.08
N PHE A 59 21.32 -8.84 0.08
CA PHE A 59 20.17 -9.54 -0.51
C PHE A 59 19.38 -8.61 -1.42
N ARG A 60 18.73 -9.19 -2.43
CA ARG A 60 17.93 -8.40 -3.40
C ARG A 60 16.53 -8.12 -2.88
N TYR A 61 15.98 -9.08 -2.14
CA TYR A 61 14.60 -9.05 -1.67
C TYR A 61 14.52 -9.24 -0.15
N ASN A 62 13.56 -8.57 0.47
CA ASN A 62 13.30 -8.69 1.91
C ASN A 62 12.96 -10.13 2.33
N LEU A 63 12.41 -10.95 1.43
CA LEU A 63 12.19 -12.37 1.66
C LEU A 63 13.51 -13.13 1.85
N GLN A 64 14.51 -12.86 1.00
CA GLN A 64 15.81 -13.53 1.07
C GLN A 64 16.58 -13.13 2.34
N LEU A 65 16.61 -11.83 2.66
CA LEU A 65 17.21 -11.34 3.90
C LEU A 65 16.57 -11.97 5.13
N ARG A 66 15.24 -12.15 5.11
CA ARG A 66 14.52 -12.82 6.20
C ARG A 66 14.89 -14.28 6.35
N ILE A 67 14.88 -15.04 5.25
CA ILE A 67 15.25 -16.47 5.27
C ILE A 67 16.64 -16.62 5.86
N HIS A 68 17.60 -15.82 5.37
CA HIS A 68 18.94 -15.79 5.93
C HIS A 68 18.96 -15.48 7.43
N SER A 69 18.22 -14.45 7.86
CA SER A 69 18.19 -14.06 9.27
C SER A 69 17.66 -15.20 10.15
N ARG A 70 16.63 -15.92 9.68
CA ARG A 70 16.09 -17.09 10.39
C ARG A 70 17.05 -18.28 10.40
N GLU A 71 17.65 -18.63 9.27
CA GLU A 71 18.56 -19.78 9.16
C GLU A 71 19.87 -19.57 9.91
N SER A 72 20.38 -18.34 9.91
CA SER A 72 21.64 -17.97 10.58
C SER A 72 21.43 -17.50 12.03
N ASN A 73 20.19 -17.55 12.55
CA ASN A 73 19.82 -17.01 13.86
C ASN A 73 20.26 -15.55 14.09
N HIS A 74 20.32 -14.76 13.01
CA HIS A 74 20.57 -13.32 13.12
C HIS A 74 19.28 -12.59 13.47
N PRO A 75 19.35 -11.47 14.21
CA PRO A 75 18.20 -10.60 14.41
C PRO A 75 17.62 -10.13 13.07
N LEU A 76 16.29 -10.04 13.01
CA LEU A 76 15.60 -9.51 11.84
C LEU A 76 15.92 -8.02 11.70
N SER A 77 16.48 -7.63 10.55
CA SER A 77 16.65 -6.23 10.19
C SER A 77 15.29 -5.51 10.10
N THR A 78 15.30 -4.18 10.21
CA THR A 78 14.09 -3.33 10.18
C THR A 78 13.21 -3.60 8.96
N THR A 79 13.78 -3.82 7.77
CA THR A 79 12.97 -4.11 6.57
C THR A 79 12.57 -5.59 6.46
N ALA A 80 13.23 -6.45 7.24
CA ALA A 80 12.99 -7.89 7.29
C ALA A 80 11.91 -8.30 8.31
N ASN A 81 11.52 -7.39 9.21
CA ASN A 81 10.54 -7.65 10.26
C ASN A 81 9.10 -7.85 9.73
N ASP A 82 8.19 -8.28 10.60
CA ASP A 82 6.79 -8.56 10.21
C ASP A 82 5.95 -7.30 10.02
N ASP A 83 6.20 -6.25 10.81
CA ASP A 83 5.47 -4.98 10.72
C ASP A 83 5.73 -4.27 9.39
N TYR A 84 7.00 -4.14 9.01
CA TYR A 84 7.43 -3.52 7.75
C TYR A 84 6.96 -4.32 6.54
N GLN A 85 6.97 -5.66 6.62
CA GLN A 85 6.48 -6.52 5.54
C GLN A 85 4.97 -6.80 5.61
N SER A 86 4.26 -6.11 6.51
CA SER A 86 2.82 -6.23 6.72
C SER A 86 2.36 -7.69 6.74
N ARG A 87 3.08 -8.53 7.50
CA ARG A 87 2.80 -9.96 7.60
C ARG A 87 1.82 -10.23 8.72
N ILE A 88 0.73 -10.88 8.35
CA ILE A 88 -0.43 -11.09 9.20
C ILE A 88 -0.69 -12.59 9.24
N SER A 89 -0.44 -13.22 10.38
CA SER A 89 -0.71 -14.64 10.60
C SER A 89 -2.19 -14.89 10.89
N CYS A 90 -2.74 -15.96 10.34
CA CYS A 90 -3.99 -16.51 10.85
C CYS A 90 -3.73 -17.09 12.25
N CYS A 91 -4.71 -16.99 13.17
CA CYS A 91 -4.57 -17.56 14.50
C CYS A 91 -5.15 -18.98 14.60
N GLU A 92 -5.83 -19.48 13.56
CA GLU A 92 -6.33 -20.86 13.46
C GLU A 92 -5.38 -21.77 12.69
N CYS A 93 -4.59 -21.21 11.79
CA CYS A 93 -3.52 -21.92 11.13
C CYS A 93 -2.27 -21.04 11.02
N ASN A 94 -1.10 -21.66 10.96
CA ASN A 94 0.17 -20.94 10.85
C ASN A 94 0.42 -20.34 9.45
N GLN A 95 -0.65 -20.07 8.68
CA GLN A 95 -0.56 -19.40 7.37
C GLN A 95 -0.37 -17.90 7.56
N VAL A 96 0.46 -17.31 6.70
CA VAL A 96 0.83 -15.89 6.76
C VAL A 96 0.39 -15.18 5.49
N PHE A 97 -0.28 -14.04 5.67
CA PHE A 97 -0.85 -13.21 4.61
C PHE A 97 -0.18 -11.84 4.58
N ARG A 98 -0.22 -11.17 3.42
CA ARG A 98 0.35 -9.82 3.22
C ARG A 98 -0.69 -8.70 3.24
N SER A 99 -1.96 -9.03 3.48
CA SER A 99 -3.03 -8.04 3.60
C SER A 99 -4.17 -8.59 4.44
N LEU A 100 -4.89 -7.70 5.12
CA LEU A 100 -6.08 -8.04 5.89
C LEU A 100 -7.19 -8.63 4.99
N VAL A 101 -7.29 -8.18 3.74
CA VAL A 101 -8.24 -8.75 2.75
C VAL A 101 -7.91 -10.21 2.43
N ALA A 102 -6.63 -10.53 2.25
CA ALA A 102 -6.22 -11.90 1.97
C ALA A 102 -6.47 -12.81 3.18
N LEU A 103 -6.18 -12.33 4.39
CA LEU A 103 -6.49 -13.04 5.63
C LEU A 103 -7.99 -13.27 5.79
N GLN A 104 -8.82 -12.23 5.62
CA GLN A 104 -10.27 -12.32 5.69
C GLN A 104 -10.82 -13.37 4.72
N ARG A 105 -10.37 -13.33 3.46
CA ARG A 105 -10.80 -14.32 2.46
C ARG A 105 -10.43 -15.73 2.91
N HIS A 106 -9.20 -15.94 3.36
CA HIS A 106 -8.74 -17.22 3.84
C HIS A 106 -9.58 -17.71 5.04
N GLN A 107 -9.82 -16.87 6.04
CA GLN A 107 -10.66 -17.18 7.19
C GLN A 107 -12.07 -17.62 6.76
N LEU A 108 -12.68 -16.88 5.84
CA LEU A 108 -14.02 -17.17 5.33
C LEU A 108 -14.09 -18.44 4.45
N THR A 109 -13.00 -18.84 3.80
CA THR A 109 -12.98 -20.04 2.94
C THR A 109 -12.52 -21.30 3.68
N SER A 110 -11.50 -21.17 4.53
CA SER A 110 -10.79 -22.31 5.11
C SER A 110 -11.22 -22.60 6.55
N HIS A 111 -11.78 -21.61 7.27
CA HIS A 111 -12.17 -21.75 8.67
C HIS A 111 -13.67 -21.49 8.92
N ARG A 112 -14.48 -21.50 7.85
CA ARG A 112 -15.93 -21.26 7.91
C ARG A 112 -16.67 -22.18 8.88
N SER A 113 -16.29 -23.46 8.93
CA SER A 113 -16.91 -24.46 9.80
C SER A 113 -16.67 -24.17 11.28
N GLU A 114 -15.46 -23.76 11.63
CA GLU A 114 -15.06 -23.43 13.00
C GLU A 114 -15.73 -22.12 13.46
N MET A 115 -15.87 -21.16 12.55
CA MET A 115 -16.65 -19.94 12.74
C MET A 115 -18.13 -20.20 12.98
N ALA A 116 -18.74 -21.11 12.22
CA ALA A 116 -20.15 -21.43 12.36
C ALA A 116 -20.49 -22.17 13.68
N LYS A 117 -19.52 -22.91 14.24
CA LYS A 117 -19.68 -23.63 15.51
C LYS A 117 -19.49 -22.75 16.75
N GLY A 118 -19.20 -21.46 16.58
CA GLY A 118 -18.97 -20.53 17.70
C GLY A 118 -17.74 -20.88 18.55
N GLN A 119 -16.85 -21.74 18.04
CA GLN A 119 -15.61 -22.13 18.74
C GLN A 119 -14.51 -21.06 18.62
N THR A 120 -14.71 -20.06 17.76
CA THR A 120 -13.74 -19.01 17.45
C THR A 120 -14.35 -17.64 17.68
N THR A 121 -13.64 -16.77 18.41
CA THR A 121 -14.03 -15.38 18.69
C THR A 121 -13.62 -14.42 17.57
N GLN A 122 -13.38 -14.95 16.37
CA GLN A 122 -12.80 -14.18 15.28
C GLN A 122 -13.80 -13.21 14.66
N ALA A 123 -13.24 -12.06 14.32
CA ALA A 123 -13.91 -10.94 13.68
C ALA A 123 -13.34 -10.75 12.25
N PRO A 124 -13.67 -11.64 11.30
CA PRO A 124 -12.99 -11.69 10.00
C PRO A 124 -13.28 -10.47 9.11
N TYR A 125 -14.38 -9.76 9.36
CA TYR A 125 -14.72 -8.57 8.59
C TYR A 125 -14.02 -7.37 9.21
N PHE A 126 -13.27 -6.60 8.45
CA PHE A 126 -12.57 -5.43 8.99
C PHE A 126 -12.92 -4.15 8.24
N CYS A 127 -12.67 -3.00 8.90
CA CYS A 127 -12.74 -1.68 8.28
C CYS A 127 -11.34 -1.08 8.21
N SER A 128 -10.82 -0.83 7.00
CA SER A 128 -9.50 -0.25 6.78
C SER A 128 -9.36 1.21 7.23
N PHE A 129 -10.46 1.97 7.31
CA PHE A 129 -10.44 3.37 7.72
C PHE A 129 -10.49 3.56 9.23
N CYS A 130 -11.12 2.61 9.94
CA CYS A 130 -11.31 2.69 11.39
C CYS A 130 -10.46 1.67 12.15
N SER A 131 -9.82 0.73 11.45
CA SER A 131 -9.06 -0.40 12.03
C SER A 131 -9.90 -1.25 13.01
N ILE A 132 -11.21 -1.32 12.79
CA ILE A 132 -12.15 -2.10 13.61
C ILE A 132 -12.47 -3.43 12.90
N ASN A 133 -12.53 -4.51 13.67
CA ASN A 133 -12.92 -5.84 13.22
C ASN A 133 -14.35 -6.19 13.69
N PHE A 134 -15.07 -6.97 12.89
CA PHE A 134 -16.45 -7.39 13.10
C PHE A 134 -16.60 -8.91 12.86
N VAL A 135 -17.39 -9.55 13.73
CA VAL A 135 -17.72 -10.99 13.62
C VAL A 135 -18.62 -11.27 12.42
N THR A 136 -19.57 -10.38 12.16
CA THR A 136 -20.54 -10.56 11.08
C THR A 136 -20.36 -9.53 9.96
N ALA A 137 -20.75 -9.94 8.75
CA ALA A 137 -20.80 -9.05 7.59
C ALA A 137 -21.77 -7.88 7.83
N GLN A 138 -22.87 -8.16 8.53
CA GLN A 138 -23.93 -7.20 8.82
C GLN A 138 -23.42 -6.08 9.73
N ASP A 139 -22.68 -6.41 10.78
CA ASP A 139 -22.10 -5.41 11.69
C ASP A 139 -21.10 -4.50 10.97
N ALA A 140 -20.26 -5.09 10.09
CA ALA A 140 -19.34 -4.31 9.28
C ALA A 140 -20.07 -3.37 8.30
N VAL A 141 -21.16 -3.81 7.69
CA VAL A 141 -22.01 -2.97 6.83
C VAL A 141 -22.66 -1.84 7.63
N GLN A 142 -23.20 -2.16 8.80
CA GLN A 142 -23.87 -1.20 9.65
C GLN A 142 -22.88 -0.14 10.16
N HIS A 143 -21.70 -0.56 10.57
CA HIS A 143 -20.60 0.33 10.92
C HIS A 143 -20.30 1.33 9.79
N ARG A 144 -20.19 0.87 8.54
CA ARG A 144 -19.93 1.76 7.38
C ARG A 144 -21.04 2.79 7.13
N ARG A 145 -22.25 2.58 7.64
CA ARG A 145 -23.37 3.52 7.53
C ARG A 145 -23.37 4.59 8.62
N THR A 146 -22.65 4.38 9.71
CA THR A 146 -22.59 5.31 10.86
C THR A 146 -22.04 6.68 10.48
N ALA A 147 -22.51 7.73 11.15
CA ALA A 147 -22.05 9.10 10.93
C ALA A 147 -20.56 9.26 11.31
N SER A 148 -20.10 8.57 12.37
CA SER A 148 -18.71 8.55 12.81
C SER A 148 -17.78 7.95 11.74
N HIS A 149 -18.14 6.79 11.17
CA HIS A 149 -17.36 6.21 10.07
C HIS A 149 -17.29 7.16 8.86
N LYS A 150 -18.42 7.75 8.46
CA LYS A 150 -18.46 8.71 7.35
C LYS A 150 -17.60 9.94 7.61
N GLN A 151 -17.47 10.38 8.86
CA GLN A 151 -16.59 11.48 9.24
C GLN A 151 -15.12 11.08 9.12
N ILE A 152 -14.73 9.93 9.68
CA ILE A 152 -13.36 9.39 9.58
C ILE A 152 -12.97 9.26 8.10
N VAL A 153 -13.80 8.62 7.27
CA VAL A 153 -13.51 8.46 5.84
C VAL A 153 -13.32 9.81 5.13
N LYS A 154 -14.10 10.84 5.49
CA LYS A 154 -13.92 12.18 4.93
C LYS A 154 -12.57 12.75 5.37
N GLU A 155 -12.24 12.70 6.66
CA GLU A 155 -10.98 13.21 7.19
C GLU A 155 -9.77 12.48 6.58
N THR A 156 -9.80 11.15 6.50
CA THR A 156 -8.70 10.36 5.93
C THR A 156 -8.53 10.58 4.42
N LYS A 157 -9.61 10.87 3.67
CA LYS A 157 -9.51 11.22 2.24
C LYS A 157 -8.85 12.57 1.99
N PHE A 158 -8.85 13.47 2.97
CA PHE A 158 -8.23 14.78 2.88
C PHE A 158 -6.89 14.87 3.62
N GLN A 159 -6.51 13.85 4.41
CA GLN A 159 -5.19 13.74 5.02
C GLN A 159 -4.15 13.38 3.94
N GLY A 160 -3.23 14.32 3.66
CA GLY A 160 -2.15 14.15 2.69
C GLY A 160 -2.29 14.99 1.41
N VAL A 161 -3.36 15.79 1.29
CA VAL A 161 -3.42 16.87 0.29
C VAL A 161 -2.82 18.11 0.95
N ASP A 162 -1.86 18.75 0.29
CA ASP A 162 -1.23 20.01 0.74
C ASP A 162 -2.30 21.00 1.25
N GLU A 163 -2.12 21.57 2.45
CA GLU A 163 -3.08 22.52 3.03
C GLU A 163 -3.39 23.70 2.07
N ASN A 164 -2.46 24.04 1.17
CA ASN A 164 -2.66 25.06 0.14
C ASN A 164 -3.63 24.63 -0.98
N LEU A 165 -3.75 23.33 -1.30
CA LEU A 165 -4.70 22.81 -2.29
C LEU A 165 -6.14 22.66 -1.72
N LEU A 166 -6.26 22.63 -0.40
CA LEU A 166 -7.53 22.59 0.33
C LEU A 166 -8.11 23.98 0.58
N GLN A 167 -7.26 25.02 0.62
CA GLN A 167 -7.71 26.40 0.65
C GLN A 167 -8.48 26.73 -0.62
N ARG A 168 -9.68 27.29 -0.45
CA ARG A 168 -10.53 27.75 -1.53
C ARG A 168 -10.79 29.24 -1.33
N ASN A 169 -10.52 30.00 -2.37
CA ASN A 169 -10.80 31.42 -2.36
C ASN A 169 -12.24 31.62 -2.84
N CYS A 170 -12.98 32.48 -2.17
CA CYS A 170 -14.28 32.90 -2.68
C CYS A 170 -14.07 33.81 -3.90
N GLU A 171 -14.70 33.49 -5.02
CA GLU A 171 -14.55 34.26 -6.27
C GLU A 171 -15.23 35.64 -6.19
N HIS A 172 -16.11 35.85 -5.22
CA HIS A 172 -16.87 37.09 -5.06
C HIS A 172 -16.26 38.07 -4.07
N CYS A 173 -15.54 37.59 -3.03
CA CYS A 173 -14.94 38.45 -2.01
C CYS A 173 -13.44 38.19 -1.78
N GLY A 174 -12.86 37.18 -2.43
CA GLY A 174 -11.44 36.84 -2.31
C GLY A 174 -11.04 36.17 -0.97
N GLU A 175 -11.99 35.91 -0.07
CA GLU A 175 -11.68 35.34 1.25
C GLU A 175 -11.11 33.92 1.12
N ARG A 176 -9.96 33.66 1.76
CA ARG A 176 -9.27 32.36 1.73
C ARG A 176 -9.83 31.46 2.82
N LEU A 177 -10.56 30.42 2.40
CA LEU A 177 -11.26 29.51 3.31
C LEU A 177 -10.60 28.15 3.32
N LYS A 178 -10.35 27.64 4.52
CA LYS A 178 -9.59 26.42 4.82
C LYS A 178 -10.10 25.11 4.19
N ASN A 179 -11.36 25.05 3.74
CA ASN A 179 -11.88 23.89 3.01
C ASN A 179 -13.19 24.22 2.26
N LEU A 180 -13.58 23.35 1.32
CA LEU A 180 -14.80 23.45 0.52
C LEU A 180 -16.08 23.56 1.37
N ARG A 181 -16.11 22.94 2.55
CA ARG A 181 -17.27 23.01 3.46
C ARG A 181 -17.45 24.41 4.03
N LYS A 182 -16.36 25.08 4.42
CA LYS A 182 -16.37 26.47 4.89
C LYS A 182 -16.68 27.44 3.76
N LEU A 183 -16.18 27.20 2.54
CA LEU A 183 -16.58 28.00 1.37
C LEU A 183 -18.08 27.90 1.07
N LYS A 184 -18.66 26.70 1.07
CA LYS A 184 -20.12 26.55 0.89
C LYS A 184 -20.92 27.26 1.97
N ALA A 185 -20.51 27.15 3.23
CA ALA A 185 -21.16 27.87 4.33
C ALA A 185 -21.03 29.39 4.18
N HIS A 186 -19.84 29.88 3.81
CA HIS A 186 -19.57 31.29 3.55
C HIS A 186 -20.42 31.83 2.38
N LEU A 187 -20.52 31.09 1.26
CA LEU A 187 -21.37 31.49 0.13
C LEU A 187 -22.84 31.59 0.54
N LEU A 188 -23.34 30.66 1.36
CA LEU A 188 -24.72 30.69 1.86
C LEU A 188 -24.99 31.79 2.88
N GLN A 189 -23.97 32.28 3.60
CA GLN A 189 -24.14 33.28 4.65
C GLN A 189 -23.85 34.71 4.16
N HIS A 190 -22.84 34.88 3.32
CA HIS A 190 -22.34 36.19 2.86
C HIS A 190 -22.62 36.47 1.39
N HIS A 191 -22.98 35.46 0.60
CA HIS A 191 -23.32 35.58 -0.82
C HIS A 191 -24.64 34.86 -1.15
N TYR A 192 -25.60 34.93 -0.22
CA TYR A 192 -26.89 34.24 -0.37
C TYR A 192 -27.65 34.70 -1.63
N ASP A 193 -27.45 35.95 -2.05
CA ASP A 193 -28.02 36.55 -3.27
C ASP A 193 -27.48 35.95 -4.57
N LEU A 194 -26.29 35.33 -4.53
CA LEU A 194 -25.64 34.71 -5.70
C LEU A 194 -25.87 33.19 -5.76
N CYS A 195 -26.46 32.61 -4.71
CA CYS A 195 -26.82 31.21 -4.64
C CYS A 195 -28.16 30.99 -5.38
N HIS A 196 -28.14 30.95 -6.71
CA HIS A 196 -29.33 30.57 -7.48
C HIS A 196 -29.67 29.07 -7.27
N LYS A 197 -30.98 28.80 -7.19
CA LYS A 197 -31.61 27.47 -7.06
C LYS A 197 -31.16 26.49 -8.14
#